data_AF-A0A545TD14-F1
#
_entry.id   AF-A0A545TD14-F1
#
_cell.length_a   1.000
_cell.length_b   1.000
_cell.length_c   1.000
_cell.angle_alpha   90.00
_cell.angle_beta   90.00
_cell.angle_gamma   90.00
#
_symmetry.space_group_name_H-M   'P 1'
#
loop_
_entity.id
_entity.type
_entity.pdbx_description
1 polymer ?
#
loop_
_entity_poly.entity_id
_entity_poly.type
_entity_poly.pdbx_seq_one_letter_code
_entity_poly.pdbx_strand_id
1 'polypeptide(L)'
;MSRLRITEIFYSLQGESSTIGKPTLFVRLTGCPLRCVWCDTEYAFTGGAYREIADLIKEIESFNPQNICITGGEPLAQKEPCEELMRILCDKGYSVSIETSGAIDVSGVDKRVTKVMDLKAPDSGELAKNRYENLAFLNKTDEVKFVIMSRKDYDWAKMQMDQYQLADKTNVIFSPCFGEINERELAEWIIADNLPVRFQLQMHKLLWDDAAGH
;
A
#
# COMPACT_ATOMS: atom_id res chain seq x y z
N MET A 1 13.68 -18.71 -15.67
CA MET A 1 12.27 -18.26 -15.72
C MET A 1 12.07 -17.31 -14.54
N SER A 2 11.24 -16.29 -14.70
CA SER A 2 11.02 -15.25 -13.68
C SER A 2 10.00 -15.72 -12.66
N ARG A 3 10.33 -15.64 -11.37
CA ARG A 3 9.53 -16.19 -10.27
C ARG A 3 9.42 -15.20 -9.12
N LEU A 4 8.29 -15.27 -8.44
CA LEU A 4 7.97 -14.49 -7.24
C LEU A 4 7.71 -15.43 -6.07
N ARG A 5 8.07 -14.99 -4.86
CA ARG A 5 7.72 -15.67 -3.61
C ARG A 5 6.39 -15.11 -3.12
N ILE A 6 5.36 -15.95 -3.13
CA ILE A 6 3.98 -15.56 -2.83
C ILE A 6 3.58 -16.14 -1.48
N THR A 7 3.00 -15.30 -0.63
CA THR A 7 2.41 -15.70 0.65
C THR A 7 0.98 -16.20 0.42
N GLU A 8 0.17 -15.42 -0.29
CA GLU A 8 -1.24 -15.75 -0.55
C GLU A 8 -1.80 -14.98 -1.76
N ILE A 9 -2.84 -15.53 -2.36
CA ILE A 9 -3.68 -14.88 -3.37
C ILE A 9 -5.13 -15.10 -2.94
N PHE A 10 -5.88 -14.02 -2.76
CA PHE A 10 -7.25 -14.10 -2.27
C PHE A 10 -8.10 -12.94 -2.79
N TYR A 11 -9.41 -13.13 -2.79
CA TYR A 11 -10.37 -12.15 -3.29
C TYR A 11 -11.10 -11.51 -2.11
N SER A 12 -11.13 -10.17 -2.07
CA SER A 12 -11.66 -9.38 -0.96
C SER A 12 -12.27 -8.06 -1.47
N LEU A 13 -12.69 -7.18 -0.57
CA LEU A 13 -12.87 -5.77 -0.85
C LEU A 13 -11.59 -5.01 -0.50
N GLN A 14 -11.17 -4.09 -1.37
CA GLN A 14 -10.12 -3.17 -1.01
C GLN A 14 -10.56 -2.35 0.23
N GLY A 15 -9.81 -2.45 1.32
CA GLY A 15 -10.14 -1.86 2.61
C GLY A 15 -9.61 -0.44 2.78
N GLU A 16 -8.73 0.02 1.88
CA GLU A 16 -8.02 1.30 1.94
C GLU A 16 -7.90 1.94 0.55
N SER A 17 -7.15 3.02 0.40
CA SER A 17 -6.95 3.81 -0.85
C SER A 17 -8.23 4.44 -1.43
N SER A 18 -8.14 5.12 -2.57
CA SER A 18 -9.29 5.65 -3.31
C SER A 18 -10.26 4.57 -3.81
N THR A 19 -9.81 3.31 -3.85
CA THR A 19 -10.57 2.15 -4.33
C THR A 19 -11.27 1.35 -3.23
N ILE A 20 -11.30 1.88 -2.00
CA ILE A 20 -12.01 1.31 -0.86
C ILE A 20 -13.44 0.84 -1.23
N GLY A 21 -13.81 -0.37 -0.82
CA GLY A 21 -15.11 -0.99 -1.12
C GLY A 21 -15.17 -1.74 -2.46
N LYS A 22 -14.16 -1.65 -3.33
CA LYS A 22 -14.16 -2.36 -4.61
C LYS A 22 -13.71 -3.82 -4.45
N PRO A 23 -14.39 -4.78 -5.10
CA PRO A 23 -13.91 -6.16 -5.19
C PRO A 23 -12.55 -6.21 -5.89
N THR A 24 -11.57 -6.79 -5.21
CA THR A 24 -10.14 -6.73 -5.58
C THR A 24 -9.49 -8.07 -5.28
N LEU A 25 -8.73 -8.59 -6.25
CA LEU A 25 -7.85 -9.72 -6.04
C LEU A 25 -6.53 -9.22 -5.46
N PHE A 26 -6.18 -9.70 -4.28
CA PHE A 26 -4.91 -9.40 -3.64
C PHE A 26 -3.88 -10.46 -4.00
N VAL A 27 -2.71 -10.02 -4.45
CA VAL A 27 -1.54 -10.86 -4.67
C VAL A 27 -0.48 -10.44 -3.65
N ARG A 28 -0.38 -11.20 -2.55
CA ARG A 28 0.50 -10.89 -1.43
C ARG A 28 1.84 -11.58 -1.59
N LEU A 29 2.87 -10.80 -1.86
CA LEU A 29 4.26 -11.25 -1.95
C LEU A 29 4.84 -11.48 -0.55
N THR A 30 5.93 -12.25 -0.49
CA THR A 30 6.67 -12.54 0.73
C THR A 30 7.92 -11.68 0.84
N GLY A 31 8.21 -11.20 2.05
CA GLY A 31 9.46 -10.54 2.44
C GLY A 31 9.32 -9.02 2.55
N CYS A 32 9.80 -8.46 3.66
CA CYS A 32 9.83 -7.01 3.89
C CYS A 32 11.16 -6.61 4.55
N PRO A 33 11.83 -5.53 4.11
CA PRO A 33 13.03 -5.02 4.77
C PRO A 33 12.73 -4.14 5.99
N LEU A 34 11.45 -3.88 6.28
CA LEU A 34 10.99 -3.07 7.42
C LEU A 34 10.43 -3.95 8.54
N ARG A 35 10.46 -3.45 9.77
CA ARG A 35 9.84 -4.01 10.98
C ARG A 35 9.04 -2.91 11.67
N CYS A 36 8.03 -2.40 10.97
CA CYS A 36 7.17 -1.33 11.48
C CYS A 36 6.53 -1.78 12.80
N VAL A 37 6.47 -0.88 13.79
CA VAL A 37 5.90 -1.16 15.12
C VAL A 37 4.45 -1.67 15.06
N TRP A 38 3.68 -1.22 14.06
CA TRP A 38 2.26 -1.57 13.86
C TRP A 38 2.01 -2.49 12.65
N CYS A 39 2.98 -3.33 12.28
CA CYS A 39 2.78 -4.19 11.12
C CYS A 39 1.67 -5.23 11.39
N ASP A 40 0.56 -5.16 10.64
CA ASP A 40 -0.54 -6.14 10.69
C ASP A 40 -0.29 -7.38 9.83
N THR A 41 0.77 -7.37 9.02
CA THR A 41 1.10 -8.45 8.06
C THR A 41 2.47 -9.09 8.34
N GLU A 42 2.87 -9.26 9.60
CA GLU A 42 4.16 -9.86 9.96
C GLU A 42 4.34 -11.28 9.40
N TYR A 43 3.22 -12.00 9.24
CA TYR A 43 3.20 -13.36 8.67
C TYR A 43 3.73 -13.40 7.22
N ALA A 44 3.72 -12.27 6.50
CA ALA A 44 4.29 -12.18 5.16
C ALA A 44 5.80 -11.90 5.14
N PHE A 45 6.48 -11.75 6.29
CA PHE A 45 7.94 -11.52 6.32
C PHE A 45 8.75 -12.75 5.90
N THR A 46 8.22 -13.94 6.13
CA THR A 46 8.87 -15.23 5.84
C THR A 46 7.84 -16.24 5.31
N GLY A 47 8.22 -17.50 5.06
CA GLY A 47 7.30 -18.49 4.51
C GLY A 47 7.04 -18.31 3.02
N GLY A 48 5.81 -18.53 2.55
CA GLY A 48 5.45 -18.43 1.13
C GLY A 48 6.14 -19.45 0.21
N ALA A 49 5.71 -19.49 -1.05
CA ALA A 49 6.23 -20.40 -2.07
C ALA A 49 6.70 -19.63 -3.31
N TYR A 50 7.82 -20.06 -3.90
CA TYR A 50 8.21 -19.56 -5.21
C TYR A 50 7.26 -20.09 -6.27
N ARG A 51 6.74 -19.17 -7.08
CA ARG A 51 5.80 -19.44 -8.17
C ARG A 51 6.31 -18.74 -9.42
N GLU A 52 6.26 -19.43 -10.55
CA GLU A 52 6.59 -18.85 -11.85
C GLU A 52 5.51 -17.83 -12.24
N ILE A 53 5.92 -16.69 -12.82
CA ILE A 53 4.98 -15.64 -13.23
C ILE A 53 3.91 -16.17 -14.18
N ALA A 54 4.28 -17.08 -15.08
CA ALA A 54 3.34 -17.71 -16.01
C ALA A 54 2.21 -18.48 -15.31
N ASP A 55 2.48 -19.13 -14.17
CA ASP A 55 1.47 -19.85 -13.41
C ASP A 55 0.63 -18.90 -12.55
N LEU A 56 1.24 -17.82 -12.03
CA LEU A 56 0.53 -16.77 -11.31
C LEU A 56 -0.50 -16.08 -12.20
N ILE A 57 -0.14 -15.77 -13.45
CA ILE A 57 -1.06 -15.17 -14.42
C ILE A 57 -2.28 -16.06 -14.65
N LYS A 58 -2.08 -17.37 -14.87
CA LYS A 58 -3.18 -18.32 -15.07
C LYS A 58 -4.10 -18.40 -13.84
N GLU A 59 -3.49 -18.43 -12.65
CA GLU A 59 -4.23 -18.43 -11.39
C GLU A 59 -5.05 -17.14 -11.24
N ILE A 60 -4.45 -15.97 -11.45
CA ILE A 60 -5.12 -14.66 -11.42
C ILE A 60 -6.29 -14.61 -12.42
N GLU A 61 -6.08 -15.05 -13.66
CA GLU A 61 -7.13 -15.08 -14.69
C GLU A 61 -8.32 -15.96 -14.28
N SER A 62 -8.09 -17.03 -13.52
CA SER A 62 -9.17 -17.92 -13.06
C SER A 62 -10.13 -17.25 -12.06
N PHE A 63 -9.72 -16.16 -11.41
CA PHE A 63 -10.59 -15.35 -10.55
C PHE A 63 -11.46 -14.35 -11.32
N ASN A 64 -11.16 -14.08 -12.60
CA ASN A 64 -11.78 -13.05 -13.42
C ASN A 64 -11.89 -11.68 -12.70
N PRO A 65 -10.77 -11.14 -12.15
CA PRO A 65 -10.80 -9.93 -11.33
C PRO A 65 -11.02 -8.67 -12.16
N GLN A 66 -11.75 -7.70 -11.60
CA GLN A 66 -11.78 -6.34 -12.15
C GLN A 66 -10.59 -5.51 -11.68
N ASN A 67 -10.21 -5.65 -10.40
CA ASN A 67 -9.11 -4.94 -9.76
C ASN A 67 -8.12 -5.95 -9.18
N ILE A 68 -6.84 -5.64 -9.29
CA ILE A 68 -5.76 -6.43 -8.71
C ILE A 68 -4.88 -5.51 -7.85
N CYS A 69 -4.66 -5.86 -6.60
CA CYS A 69 -3.70 -5.17 -5.73
C CYS A 69 -2.48 -6.08 -5.50
N ILE A 70 -1.31 -5.62 -5.93
CA ILE A 70 -0.02 -6.24 -5.60
C ILE A 70 0.45 -5.66 -4.26
N THR A 71 0.67 -6.51 -3.27
CA THR A 71 1.04 -6.10 -1.90
C THR A 71 1.97 -7.15 -1.29
N GLY A 72 2.20 -7.09 0.03
CA GLY A 72 2.71 -8.20 0.81
C GLY A 72 4.19 -8.13 1.11
N GLY A 73 4.53 -8.20 2.40
CA GLY A 73 5.78 -7.57 2.84
C GLY A 73 6.00 -6.26 2.08
N GLU A 74 7.20 -6.04 1.53
CA GLU A 74 7.42 -4.99 0.55
C GLU A 74 7.48 -5.63 -0.85
N PRO A 75 6.46 -5.45 -1.73
CA PRO A 75 6.41 -6.13 -3.02
C PRO A 75 7.64 -5.81 -3.89
N LEU A 76 8.12 -4.55 -3.86
CA LEU A 76 9.28 -4.13 -4.66
C LEU A 76 10.61 -4.71 -4.15
N ALA A 77 10.64 -5.33 -2.97
CA ALA A 77 11.83 -6.05 -2.49
C ALA A 77 12.17 -7.26 -3.39
N GLN A 78 11.21 -7.77 -4.16
CA GLN A 78 11.42 -8.81 -5.15
C GLN A 78 11.85 -8.29 -6.53
N LYS A 79 11.97 -6.95 -6.71
CA LYS A 79 12.59 -6.27 -7.86
C LYS A 79 11.88 -6.56 -9.20
N GLU A 80 12.67 -6.67 -10.27
CA GLU A 80 12.27 -6.89 -11.67
C GLU A 80 11.12 -7.91 -11.86
N PRO A 81 11.12 -9.11 -11.23
CA PRO A 81 9.97 -10.01 -11.30
C PRO A 81 8.62 -9.40 -10.88
N CYS A 82 8.60 -8.51 -9.89
CA CYS A 82 7.37 -7.85 -9.44
C CYS A 82 6.90 -6.84 -10.48
N GLU A 83 7.82 -6.07 -11.04
CA GLU A 83 7.57 -5.09 -12.11
C GLU A 83 7.08 -5.79 -13.39
N GLU A 84 7.69 -6.93 -13.74
CA GLU A 84 7.29 -7.78 -14.86
C GLU A 84 5.84 -8.27 -14.70
N LEU A 85 5.48 -8.80 -13.52
CA LEU A 85 4.10 -9.24 -13.26
C LEU A 85 3.11 -8.10 -13.47
N MET A 86 3.36 -6.93 -12.87
CA MET A 86 2.48 -5.77 -12.99
C MET A 86 2.32 -5.29 -14.44
N ARG A 87 3.42 -5.24 -15.20
CA ARG A 87 3.40 -4.88 -16.63
C ARG A 87 2.52 -5.85 -17.42
N ILE A 88 2.69 -7.16 -17.23
CA ILE A 88 1.90 -8.18 -17.95
C ILE A 88 0.41 -8.07 -17.61
N LEU A 89 0.08 -7.83 -16.34
CA LEU A 89 -1.32 -7.63 -15.92
C LEU A 89 -1.93 -6.38 -16.56
N CYS A 90 -1.17 -5.28 -16.63
CA CYS A 90 -1.61 -4.07 -17.34
C CYS A 90 -1.78 -4.30 -18.85
N ASP A 91 -0.89 -5.08 -19.49
CA ASP A 91 -0.98 -5.42 -20.91
C ASP A 91 -2.21 -6.29 -21.23
N LYS A 92 -2.69 -7.04 -20.23
CA LYS A 92 -3.95 -7.81 -20.29
C LYS A 92 -5.19 -6.96 -20.01
N GLY A 93 -5.04 -5.69 -19.69
CA GLY A 93 -6.14 -4.75 -19.46
C GLY A 93 -6.72 -4.75 -18.04
N TYR A 94 -6.04 -5.37 -17.07
CA TYR A 94 -6.47 -5.31 -15.67
C TYR A 94 -6.18 -3.94 -15.06
N SER A 95 -7.04 -3.51 -14.12
CA SER A 95 -6.75 -2.38 -13.24
C SER A 95 -5.83 -2.85 -12.12
N VAL A 96 -4.59 -2.37 -12.10
CA VAL A 96 -3.56 -2.82 -11.16
C VAL A 96 -3.16 -1.69 -10.22
N SER A 97 -3.12 -1.97 -8.92
CA SER A 97 -2.51 -1.11 -7.90
C SER A 97 -1.37 -1.83 -7.19
N ILE A 98 -0.47 -1.06 -6.59
CA ILE A 98 0.58 -1.57 -5.70
C ILE A 98 0.53 -0.84 -4.36
N GLU A 99 0.59 -1.59 -3.27
CA GLU A 99 0.81 -1.06 -1.93
C GLU A 99 2.28 -1.25 -1.54
N THR A 100 3.02 -0.16 -1.37
CA THR A 100 4.46 -0.16 -1.08
C THR A 100 4.79 0.76 0.09
N SER A 101 5.84 0.44 0.84
CA SER A 101 6.36 1.29 1.92
C SER A 101 7.10 2.53 1.42
N GLY A 102 7.42 2.61 0.13
CA GLY A 102 8.27 3.67 -0.41
C GLY A 102 9.73 3.59 0.02
N ALA A 103 10.18 2.47 0.62
CA ALA A 103 11.57 2.23 0.97
C ALA A 103 12.43 1.68 -0.19
N ILE A 104 11.78 1.20 -1.25
CA ILE A 104 12.41 0.68 -2.47
C ILE A 104 12.06 1.62 -3.64
N ASP A 105 12.93 1.64 -4.66
CA ASP A 105 12.72 2.45 -5.87
C ASP A 105 11.37 2.13 -6.54
N VAL A 106 10.59 3.17 -6.85
CA VAL A 106 9.32 2.99 -7.58
C VAL A 106 9.42 3.38 -9.06
N SER A 107 10.59 3.83 -9.53
CA SER A 107 10.75 4.33 -10.91
C SER A 107 10.59 3.26 -12.00
N GLY A 108 10.80 1.97 -11.64
CA GLY A 108 10.56 0.83 -12.52
C GLY A 108 9.09 0.37 -12.59
N VAL A 109 8.23 0.90 -11.71
CA VAL A 109 6.80 0.56 -11.71
C VAL A 109 6.12 1.16 -12.93
N ASP A 110 5.41 0.32 -13.69
CA ASP A 110 4.64 0.74 -14.86
C ASP A 110 3.71 1.92 -14.51
N LYS A 111 3.69 2.96 -15.35
CA LYS A 111 2.92 4.18 -15.10
C LYS A 111 1.41 3.95 -15.06
N ARG A 112 0.91 2.84 -15.62
CA ARG A 112 -0.49 2.42 -15.56
C ARG A 112 -0.88 1.88 -14.18
N VAL A 113 0.09 1.47 -13.37
CA VAL A 113 -0.16 0.97 -12.01
C VAL A 113 -0.33 2.14 -11.05
N THR A 114 -1.45 2.15 -10.34
CA THR A 114 -1.68 3.09 -9.22
C THR A 114 -0.78 2.72 -8.05
N LYS A 115 0.11 3.63 -7.65
CA LYS A 115 0.99 3.46 -6.49
C LYS A 115 0.30 4.02 -5.25
N VAL A 116 0.09 3.17 -4.24
CA VAL A 116 -0.29 3.55 -2.88
C VAL A 116 0.96 3.43 -2.03
N MET A 117 1.62 4.57 -1.80
CA MET A 117 2.89 4.62 -1.09
C MET A 117 2.67 5.08 0.35
N ASP A 118 3.02 4.22 1.31
CA ASP A 118 2.89 4.50 2.74
C ASP A 118 4.18 5.08 3.33
N LEU A 119 4.25 6.42 3.45
CA LEU A 119 5.39 7.09 4.07
C LEU A 119 5.38 6.84 5.57
N LYS A 120 6.46 6.24 6.05
CA LYS A 120 6.57 5.75 7.42
C LYS A 120 6.78 6.91 8.39
N ALA A 121 5.77 7.16 9.21
CA ALA A 121 5.80 8.19 10.25
C ALA A 121 6.77 7.82 11.39
N PRO A 122 7.21 8.79 12.22
CA PRO A 122 8.18 8.56 13.28
C PRO A 122 7.88 7.37 14.19
N ASP A 123 6.63 7.16 14.59
CA ASP A 123 6.29 6.10 15.54
C ASP A 123 6.33 4.70 14.90
N SER A 124 6.51 4.62 13.57
CA SER A 124 6.67 3.34 12.86
C SER A 124 7.95 2.62 13.25
N GLY A 125 8.93 3.35 13.80
CA GLY A 125 10.31 2.89 13.97
C GLY A 125 11.12 2.84 12.67
N GLU A 126 10.51 3.15 11.52
CA GLU A 126 11.10 2.95 10.19
C GLU A 126 11.19 4.26 9.38
N LEU A 127 11.08 5.42 10.03
CA LEU A 127 11.17 6.74 9.39
C LEU A 127 12.41 6.90 8.49
N ALA A 128 13.55 6.35 8.91
CA ALA A 128 14.82 6.43 8.19
C ALA A 128 14.84 5.60 6.88
N LYS A 129 13.83 4.77 6.64
CA LYS A 129 13.68 3.96 5.42
C LYS A 129 12.96 4.68 4.30
N ASN A 130 12.29 5.80 4.58
CA ASN A 130 11.59 6.56 3.55
C ASN A 130 12.58 7.05 2.48
N ARG A 131 12.33 6.66 1.22
CA ARG A 131 13.10 7.12 0.07
C ARG A 131 12.33 8.22 -0.65
N TYR A 132 12.59 9.47 -0.26
CA TYR A 132 11.84 10.64 -0.73
C TYR A 132 11.98 10.90 -2.24
N GLU A 133 13.03 10.38 -2.89
CA GLU A 133 13.21 10.44 -4.34
C GLU A 133 12.04 9.78 -5.09
N ASN A 134 11.36 8.81 -4.45
CA ASN A 134 10.18 8.16 -5.02
C ASN A 134 9.02 9.13 -5.28
N LEU A 135 8.95 10.24 -4.54
CA LEU A 135 7.89 11.24 -4.70
C LEU A 135 7.91 11.90 -6.09
N ALA A 136 9.05 11.91 -6.78
CA ALA A 136 9.16 12.43 -8.14
C ALA A 136 8.50 11.54 -9.20
N PHE A 137 8.20 10.28 -8.86
CA PHE A 137 7.61 9.29 -9.75
C PHE A 137 6.11 9.06 -9.49
N LEU A 138 5.52 9.86 -8.60
CA LEU A 138 4.09 9.84 -8.33
C LEU A 138 3.34 10.84 -9.23
N ASN A 139 2.09 10.52 -9.49
CA ASN A 139 1.18 11.31 -10.30
C ASN A 139 -0.21 11.43 -9.66
N LYS A 140 -1.14 12.11 -10.33
CA LYS A 140 -2.48 12.44 -9.82
C LYS A 140 -3.38 11.24 -9.50
N THR A 141 -3.12 10.07 -10.09
CA THR A 141 -3.84 8.84 -9.78
C THR A 141 -3.21 8.05 -8.64
N ASP A 142 -1.96 8.37 -8.27
CA ASP A 142 -1.27 7.72 -7.16
C ASP A 142 -1.76 8.29 -5.82
N GLU A 143 -1.28 7.70 -4.73
CA GLU A 143 -1.68 8.03 -3.38
C GLU A 143 -0.47 7.96 -2.44
N VAL A 144 -0.32 8.97 -1.58
CA VAL A 144 0.57 8.91 -0.42
C VAL A 144 -0.28 8.74 0.83
N LYS A 145 -0.09 7.61 1.50
CA LYS A 145 -0.73 7.26 2.75
C LYS A 145 0.20 7.55 3.91
N PHE A 146 -0.37 8.05 4.99
CA PHE A 146 0.26 8.19 6.28
C PHE A 146 -0.57 7.42 7.30
N VAL A 147 0.01 6.38 7.90
CA VAL A 147 -0.54 5.76 9.11
C VAL A 147 -0.13 6.61 10.31
N ILE A 148 -1.12 7.09 11.06
CA ILE A 148 -0.95 8.03 12.17
C ILE A 148 -1.21 7.31 13.49
N MET A 149 -0.17 7.12 14.30
CA MET A 149 -0.29 6.50 15.62
C MET A 149 -0.47 7.54 16.73
N SER A 150 0.01 8.77 16.52
CA SER A 150 0.01 9.80 17.56
C SER A 150 -0.08 11.22 16.99
N ARG A 151 -0.20 12.20 17.89
CA ARG A 151 -0.14 13.62 17.51
C ARG A 151 1.19 14.00 16.86
N LYS A 152 2.29 13.38 17.29
CA LYS A 152 3.62 13.58 16.70
C LYS A 152 3.67 13.11 15.25
N ASP A 153 3.09 11.96 14.95
CA ASP A 153 2.97 11.47 13.57
C ASP A 153 2.11 12.39 12.71
N TYR A 154 0.99 12.88 13.26
CA TYR A 154 0.11 13.82 12.57
C TYR A 154 0.82 15.12 12.20
N ASP A 155 1.49 15.76 13.17
CA ASP A 155 2.21 17.02 12.95
C ASP A 155 3.37 16.80 11.96
N TRP A 156 4.05 15.66 12.01
CA TRP A 156 5.07 15.27 11.03
C TRP A 156 4.48 15.08 9.63
N ALA A 157 3.36 14.35 9.49
CA ALA A 157 2.72 14.08 8.21
C ALA A 157 2.26 15.39 7.53
N LYS A 158 1.71 16.33 8.30
CA LYS A 158 1.41 17.69 7.81
C LYS A 158 2.65 18.39 7.25
N MET A 159 3.75 18.35 8.00
CA MET A 159 5.02 18.96 7.57
C MET A 159 5.53 18.34 6.27
N GLN A 160 5.49 17.00 6.14
CA GLN A 160 5.93 16.33 4.91
C GLN A 160 5.00 16.64 3.73
N MET A 161 3.69 16.67 3.95
CA MET A 161 2.71 17.03 2.93
C MET A 161 2.99 18.42 2.36
N ASP A 162 3.26 19.41 3.22
CA ASP A 162 3.60 20.77 2.80
C ASP A 162 4.99 20.82 2.16
N GLN A 163 6.02 20.29 2.81
CA GLN A 163 7.40 20.31 2.31
C GLN A 163 7.51 19.76 0.87
N TYR A 164 6.77 18.71 0.55
CA TYR A 164 6.81 18.08 -0.77
C TYR A 164 5.65 18.48 -1.68
N GLN A 165 4.75 19.35 -1.23
CA GLN A 165 3.55 19.80 -1.95
C GLN A 165 2.73 18.60 -2.46
N LEU A 166 2.46 17.64 -1.57
CA LEU A 166 1.89 16.34 -1.96
C LEU A 166 0.46 16.48 -2.50
N ALA A 167 -0.37 17.32 -1.88
CA ALA A 167 -1.75 17.53 -2.32
C ALA A 167 -1.83 18.07 -3.78
N ASP A 168 -0.80 18.77 -4.23
CA ASP A 168 -0.69 19.27 -5.60
C ASP A 168 -0.18 18.23 -6.60
N LYS A 169 0.31 17.08 -6.14
CA LYS A 169 0.92 16.05 -7.00
C LYS A 169 0.12 14.75 -7.03
N THR A 170 -0.44 14.36 -5.89
CA THR A 170 -1.01 13.05 -5.63
C THR A 170 -2.20 13.17 -4.66
N ASN A 171 -2.91 12.08 -4.42
CA ASN A 171 -3.92 12.03 -3.36
C ASN A 171 -3.21 11.77 -2.02
N VAL A 172 -3.61 12.48 -0.96
CA VAL A 172 -3.02 12.31 0.38
C VAL A 172 -4.05 11.69 1.31
N ILE A 173 -3.67 10.60 1.98
CA ILE A 173 -4.53 9.87 2.91
C ILE A 173 -3.91 9.89 4.30
N PHE A 174 -4.70 10.28 5.29
CA PHE A 174 -4.38 10.11 6.70
C PHE A 174 -5.25 8.99 7.25
N SER A 175 -4.61 7.90 7.67
CA SER A 175 -5.27 6.73 8.25
C SER A 175 -4.89 6.63 9.73
N PRO A 176 -5.84 6.43 10.66
CA PRO A 176 -5.47 6.13 12.03
C PRO A 176 -4.81 4.76 12.10
N CYS A 177 -3.79 4.62 12.92
CA CYS A 177 -3.25 3.33 13.30
C CYS A 177 -4.31 2.60 14.13
N PHE A 178 -4.84 1.49 13.61
CA PHE A 178 -5.94 0.75 14.22
C PHE A 178 -5.61 0.34 15.66
N GLY A 179 -6.50 0.68 16.60
CA GLY A 179 -6.36 0.36 18.02
C GLY A 179 -5.39 1.25 18.81
N GLU A 180 -4.55 2.05 18.15
CA GLU A 180 -3.51 2.86 18.81
C GLU A 180 -3.93 4.33 19.02
N ILE A 181 -4.74 4.88 18.11
CA ILE A 181 -5.32 6.21 18.24
C ILE A 181 -6.83 6.16 18.06
N ASN A 182 -7.53 7.03 18.77
CA ASN A 182 -8.95 7.22 18.56
C ASN A 182 -9.22 7.84 17.17
N GLU A 183 -10.06 7.20 16.37
CA GLU A 183 -10.31 7.60 14.98
C GLU A 183 -11.00 8.96 14.89
N ARG A 184 -11.88 9.26 15.85
CA ARG A 184 -12.54 10.56 15.94
C ARG A 184 -11.54 11.66 16.28
N GLU A 185 -10.55 11.39 17.12
CA GLU A 185 -9.52 12.37 17.47
C GLU A 185 -8.71 12.78 16.22
N LEU A 186 -8.27 11.82 15.40
CA LEU A 186 -7.60 12.12 14.14
C LEU A 186 -8.50 12.94 13.19
N ALA A 187 -9.79 12.56 13.07
CA ALA A 187 -10.74 13.30 12.25
C ALA A 187 -10.92 14.76 12.73
N GLU A 188 -11.03 14.98 14.04
CA GLU A 188 -11.15 16.30 14.65
C GLU A 188 -9.91 17.16 14.39
N TRP A 189 -8.70 16.58 14.42
CA TRP A 189 -7.48 17.31 14.05
C TRP A 189 -7.48 17.74 12.58
N ILE A 190 -7.81 16.82 11.66
CA ILE A 190 -7.88 17.11 10.22
C ILE A 190 -8.88 18.24 9.92
N ILE A 191 -10.05 18.19 10.57
CA ILE A 191 -11.09 19.23 10.43
C ILE A 191 -10.61 20.56 10.98
N ALA A 192 -10.01 20.58 12.17
CA ALA A 192 -9.55 21.80 12.82
C ALA A 192 -8.48 22.53 12.00
N ASP A 193 -7.60 21.79 11.34
CA ASP A 193 -6.55 22.33 10.47
C ASP A 193 -7.02 22.55 9.02
N ASN A 194 -8.23 22.11 8.67
CA ASN A 194 -8.79 22.16 7.31
C ASN A 194 -7.82 21.60 6.25
N LEU A 195 -7.24 20.43 6.52
CA LEU A 195 -6.22 19.85 5.66
C LEU A 195 -6.81 19.31 4.35
N PRO A 196 -6.11 19.47 3.20
CA PRO A 196 -6.51 18.91 1.91
C PRO A 196 -6.16 17.41 1.82
N VAL A 197 -6.62 16.61 2.78
CA VAL A 197 -6.36 15.17 2.87
C VAL A 197 -7.66 14.39 2.94
N ARG A 198 -7.60 13.11 2.58
CA ARG A 198 -8.68 12.16 2.85
C ARG A 198 -8.40 11.46 4.18
N PHE A 199 -9.30 11.62 5.14
CA PHE A 199 -9.39 10.70 6.28
C PHE A 199 -9.88 9.34 5.80
N GLN A 200 -9.26 8.25 6.25
CA GLN A 200 -9.66 6.90 5.87
C GLN A 200 -9.50 5.90 7.01
N LEU A 201 -10.53 5.09 7.24
CA LEU A 201 -10.46 3.91 8.10
C LEU A 201 -10.00 2.69 7.32
N GLN A 202 -9.33 1.76 7.99
CA GLN A 202 -9.02 0.42 7.46
C GLN A 202 -10.29 -0.44 7.49
N MET A 203 -11.12 -0.35 6.44
CA MET A 203 -12.46 -0.94 6.42
C MET A 203 -12.44 -2.46 6.63
N HIS A 204 -11.41 -3.15 6.15
CA HIS A 204 -11.28 -4.60 6.32
C HIS A 204 -11.19 -5.02 7.80
N LYS A 205 -10.59 -4.20 8.66
CA LYS A 205 -10.51 -4.46 10.10
C LYS A 205 -11.88 -4.40 10.78
N LEU A 206 -12.80 -3.60 10.24
CA LEU A 206 -14.17 -3.48 10.75
C LEU A 206 -15.11 -4.59 10.24
N LEU A 207 -14.85 -5.12 9.04
CA LEU A 207 -15.70 -6.13 8.41
C LEU A 207 -15.33 -7.55 8.81
N TRP A 208 -14.03 -7.82 9.01
CA TRP A 208 -13.50 -9.16 9.26
C TRP A 208 -12.67 -9.26 10.53
N ASP A 209 -12.77 -8.30 11.45
CA ASP A 209 -12.05 -8.30 12.74
C ASP A 209 -10.54 -8.55 12.59
N ASP A 210 -9.93 -7.94 11.56
CA ASP A 210 -8.50 -8.07 11.22
C ASP A 210 -8.06 -9.51 10.85
N ALA A 211 -8.99 -10.36 10.44
CA ALA A 211 -8.69 -11.71 9.98
C ALA A 211 -7.95 -11.72 8.63
N ALA A 212 -6.93 -12.58 8.52
CA ALA A 212 -6.18 -12.77 7.28
C ALA A 212 -7.00 -13.49 6.20
N GLY A 213 -6.73 -13.18 4.92
CA GLY A 213 -7.26 -13.90 3.77
C GLY A 213 -8.73 -13.61 3.41
N HIS A 214 -9.26 -12.47 3.83
CA HIS A 214 -10.66 -12.07 3.65
C HIS A 214 -10.85 -10.77 2.91
#